data_AF-A0A968JPA9-F1
#
_entry.id   AF-A0A968JPA9-F1
#
_cell.length_a   1.000
_cell.length_b   1.000
_cell.length_c   1.000
_cell.angle_alpha   90.00
_cell.angle_beta   90.00
_cell.angle_gamma   90.00
#
_symmetry.space_group_name_H-M   'P 1'
#
loop_
_entity.id
_entity.type
_entity.pdbx_description
1 polymer ?
#
loop_
_entity_poly.entity_id
_entity_poly.type
_entity_poly.pdbx_seq_one_letter_code
_entity_poly.pdbx_strand_id
1 'polypeptide(L)' 'MLAVIQGFVQEQKSNNNRFTEPQKNIIRTLNKGAPIYIQDIKAIGPDGTPRPLSTINFKVN' A
#
# COMPACT_ATOMS: atom_id res chain seq x y z
N MET A 1 0.21 0.00 4.13
CA MET A 1 0.67 -0.86 3.02
C MET A 1 1.28 -2.10 3.62
N LEU A 2 0.92 -3.27 3.09
CA LEU A 2 1.41 -4.55 3.55
C LEU A 2 2.06 -5.28 2.36
N ALA A 3 3.24 -5.84 2.59
CA ALA A 3 3.94 -6.72 1.65
C ALA A 3 4.62 -7.87 2.40
N VAL A 4 4.85 -8.99 1.73
CA VAL A 4 5.59 -10.12 2.31
C VAL A 4 6.99 -10.17 1.69
N ILE A 5 8.01 -10.03 2.53
CA ILE A 5 9.42 -10.11 2.13
C ILE A 5 10.04 -11.29 2.87
N GLN A 6 10.56 -12.28 2.14
CA GLN A 6 11.21 -13.46 2.72
C GLN A 6 10.36 -14.19 3.79
N GLY A 7 9.03 -14.20 3.62
CA GLY A 7 8.11 -14.82 4.57
C GLY A 7 7.69 -13.94 5.75
N PHE A 8 8.27 -12.74 5.91
CA PHE A 8 7.89 -11.79 6.94
C PHE A 8 6.93 -10.73 6.39
N VAL A 9 5.90 -10.43 7.18
CA VAL A 9 4.96 -9.35 6.88
C VAL A 9 5.63 -8.02 7.22
N GLN A 10 5.75 -7.15 6.22
CA GLN A 10 6.21 -5.78 6.36
C GLN A 10 5.03 -4.84 6.19
N GLU A 11 4.73 -4.08 7.25
CA GLU A 11 3.68 -3.07 7.25
C GLU A 11 4.29 -1.66 7.32
N GLN A 12 3.85 -0.79 6.41
CA GLN A 12 4.28 0.61 6.37
C GLN A 12 3.08 1.56 6.27
N LYS A 13 3.02 2.51 7.21
CA LYS A 13 2.01 3.56 7.25
C LYS A 13 2.34 4.70 6.29
N SER A 14 1.31 5.37 5.78
CA SER A 14 1.42 6.64 5.07
C SER A 14 0.39 7.61 5.63
N ASN A 15 0.75 8.89 5.70
CA ASN A 15 -0.12 9.98 6.13
C ASN A 15 -0.50 10.90 4.96
N ASN A 16 -0.18 10.50 3.72
CA ASN A 16 -0.49 11.28 2.52
C ASN A 16 -0.89 10.36 1.35
N ASN A 17 -1.21 10.98 0.21
CA ASN A 17 -1.63 10.30 -1.01
C ASN A 17 -0.48 9.78 -1.88
N ARG A 18 0.77 9.76 -1.38
CA ARG A 18 1.95 9.29 -2.10
C ARG A 18 2.60 8.13 -1.36
N PHE A 19 3.34 7.30 -2.10
CA PHE A 19 4.20 6.31 -1.45
C PHE A 19 5.36 7.00 -0.74
N THR A 20 5.56 6.64 0.52
CA THR A 20 6.71 7.08 1.32
C THR A 20 7.98 6.39 0.80
N GLU A 21 9.15 6.94 1.09
CA GLU A 21 10.41 6.31 0.66
C GLU A 21 10.60 4.89 1.24
N PRO A 22 10.26 4.60 2.51
CA PRO A 22 10.23 3.23 3.03
C PRO A 22 9.33 2.29 2.22
N GLN A 23 8.15 2.76 1.79
CA GLN A 23 7.25 1.96 0.96
C GLN A 23 7.85 1.67 -0.42
N LYS A 24 8.46 2.66 -1.07
CA LYS A 24 9.16 2.43 -2.35
C LYS A 24 10.33 1.47 -2.21
N ASN A 25 11.08 1.55 -1.11
CA ASN A 25 12.18 0.63 -0.84
C ASN A 25 11.70 -0.81 -0.70
N ILE A 26 10.56 -1.02 -0.02
CA ILE A 26 9.90 -2.34 -0.01
C ILE A 26 9.54 -2.78 -1.42
N ILE A 27 8.88 -1.94 -2.21
CA ILE A 27 8.45 -2.31 -3.57
C ILE A 27 9.66 -2.72 -4.44
N ARG A 28 10.80 -2.03 -4.29
CA ARG A 28 12.05 -2.33 -5.02
C ARG A 28 12.68 -3.67 -4.64
N THR A 29 12.43 -4.19 -3.43
CA THR A 29 12.99 -5.48 -2.98
C THR A 29 12.08 -6.66 -3.25
N LEU A 30 10.85 -6.42 -3.71
CA LEU A 30 9.91 -7.48 -4.02
C LEU A 30 10.26 -8.18 -5.33
N ASN A 31 10.18 -9.51 -5.30
CA ASN A 31 10.31 -10.33 -6.49
C ASN A 31 9.10 -10.17 -7.40
N LYS A 32 9.31 -10.41 -8.70
CA LYS A 32 8.23 -10.54 -9.67
C LYS A 32 7.18 -11.53 -9.18
N GLY A 33 5.92 -11.12 -9.29
CA GLY A 33 4.76 -11.87 -8.86
C GLY A 33 4.38 -11.71 -7.39
N ALA A 34 5.17 -10.99 -6.60
CA ALA A 34 4.84 -10.71 -5.21
C ALA A 34 3.57 -9.83 -5.10
N PRO A 35 2.66 -10.13 -4.16
CA PRO A 35 1.50 -9.30 -3.89
C PRO A 35 1.84 -8.10 -3.00
N ILE A 36 1.16 -6.97 -3.24
CA ILE A 36 1.21 -5.76 -2.42
C ILE A 36 -0.22 -5.34 -2.10
N TYR A 37 -0.49 -5.07 -0.82
CA TYR A 37 -1.80 -4.64 -0.36
C TYR A 37 -1.76 -3.19 0.12
N ILE A 38 -2.65 -2.36 -0.43
CA ILE A 38 -2.92 -1.00 0.06
C ILE A 38 -4.25 -1.04 0.81
N GLN A 39 -4.17 -0.91 2.13
CA GLN A 39 -5.29 -1.02 3.07
C GLN A 39 -5.46 0.28 3.88
N ASP A 40 -6.56 0.37 4.63
CA ASP A 40 -6.93 1.53 5.45
C ASP A 40 -6.99 2.84 4.66
N ILE A 41 -7.42 2.74 3.40
CA ILE A 41 -7.49 3.88 2.50
C ILE A 41 -8.62 4.81 2.94
N LYS A 42 -8.30 6.08 3.14
CA LYS A 42 -9.28 7.15 3.37
C LYS A 42 -9.27 8.09 2.18
N ALA A 43 -10.45 8.36 1.62
CA ALA A 43 -10.62 9.26 0.49
C ALA A 43 -11.69 10.31 0.79
N ILE A 44 -11.55 11.49 0.17
CA ILE A 44 -12.52 12.58 0.23
C ILE A 44 -13.08 12.76 -1.18
N GLY A 45 -14.40 12.65 -1.32
CA GLY A 45 -15.09 12.88 -2.58
C GLY A 45 -15.36 14.37 -2.84
N PRO A 46 -15.99 14.73 -3.97
CA PRO A 46 -16.39 16.10 -4.27
C PRO A 46 -17.32 16.72 -3.21
N ASP A 47 -17.97 15.89 -2.40
CA ASP A 47 -18.86 16.29 -1.31
C ASP A 47 -18.13 16.56 0.03
N GLY A 48 -16.79 16.45 0.06
CA GLY A 48 -15.97 16.82 1.20
C GLY A 48 -15.95 15.84 2.38
N THR A 49 -16.75 14.76 2.33
CA THR A 49 -16.83 13.81 3.44
C THR A 49 -15.77 12.70 3.31
N PRO A 50 -14.93 12.44 4.34
CA PRO A 50 -14.01 11.33 4.34
C PRO A 50 -14.73 9.99 4.42
N ARG A 51 -14.34 9.02 3.57
CA ARG A 51 -14.85 7.65 3.60
C ARG A 51 -13.73 6.61 3.51
N PRO A 52 -13.88 5.46 4.21
CA PRO A 52 -13.00 4.33 4.01
C PRO A 52 -13.26 3.72 2.63
N LEU A 53 -12.20 3.30 1.96
CA LEU A 53 -12.27 2.53 0.72
C LEU A 53 -11.83 1.08 0.95
N SER A 54 -12.24 0.20 0.03
CA SER A 54 -11.80 -1.20 0.02
C SER A 54 -10.31 -1.32 -0.27
N THR A 55 -9.70 -2.38 0.25
CA THR A 55 -8.28 -2.72 0.02
C THR A 55 -8.00 -2.94 -1.46
N ILE A 56 -6.89 -2.41 -1.94
CA ILE A 56 -6.40 -2.60 -3.31
C ILE A 56 -5.23 -3.59 -3.29
N ASN A 57 -5.27 -4.59 -4.18
CA ASN A 57 -4.21 -5.58 -4.35
C ASN A 57 -3.49 -5.37 -5.69
N PHE A 58 -2.16 -5.32 -5.64
CA PHE A 58 -1.29 -5.28 -6.81
C PHE A 58 -0.38 -6.50 -6.84
N LYS A 59 0.01 -6.89 -8.05
CA LYS A 59 1.04 -7.91 -8.29
C LYS A 59 2.20 -7.28 -9.04
N VAL A 60 3.42 -7.44 -8.52
CA VAL A 60 4.65 -6.96 -9.18
C VAL A 60 4.88 -7.76 -10.47
N ASN A 61 5.31 -7.12 -11.56
CA ASN A 61 5.64 -7.75 -12.83
C ASN A 61 7.12 -7.57 -13.19
#